data_AF-A0A7J4S3G9-F1
#
_entry.id   AF-A0A7J4S3G9-F1
#
_cell.length_a   1.000
_cell.length_b   1.000
_cell.length_c   1.000
_cell.angle_alpha   90.00
_cell.angle_beta   90.00
_cell.angle_gamma   90.00
#
_symmetry.space_group_name_H-M   'P 1'
#
loop_
_entity.id
_entity.type
_entity.pdbx_description
1 polymer ?
#
loop_
_entity_poly.entity_id
_entity_poly.type
_entity_poly.pdbx_seq_one_letter_code
_entity_poly.pdbx_strand_id
1 'polypeptide(L)'
;MDEDQIREFSEKLSERIASLEDRNDKLLETARRVEGEKRYVETELIRLQKEIKRLKQELDRLKSPPLIIGNVRDILADGRVVVKSSTGPDFIVNAADYIAKENLLVGARVALNKQTLAVMGVLPPSYDPIVTGAEIIEKPDVTYEEIGGLDQQIMELKEAVEDPLLKPDLYRKVGIEPPKGVLLVGPPGTGKTLLAKAVAHRTKASFIRFVGSELVQKYIGEGARLVRELFELARKKSPSIVFIDE
;
A
#
# COMPACT_ATOMS: atom_id res chain seq x y z
N MET A 1 -11.34 77.65 -34.59
CA MET A 1 -12.46 76.91 -33.99
C MET A 1 -13.52 77.94 -33.69
N ASP A 2 -14.70 77.81 -34.28
CA ASP A 2 -15.81 78.74 -34.10
C ASP A 2 -16.36 78.65 -32.67
N GLU A 3 -16.80 79.78 -32.10
CA GLU A 3 -17.32 79.86 -30.72
C GLU A 3 -18.47 78.87 -30.47
N ASP A 4 -19.29 78.59 -31.48
CA ASP A 4 -20.39 77.61 -31.41
C ASP A 4 -19.89 76.17 -31.31
N GLN A 5 -18.79 75.82 -31.99
CA GLN A 5 -18.19 74.48 -31.87
C GLN A 5 -17.55 74.27 -30.49
N ILE A 6 -17.01 75.32 -29.88
CA ILE A 6 -16.46 75.28 -28.52
C ILE A 6 -17.58 75.08 -27.50
N ARG A 7 -18.74 75.72 -27.71
CA ARG A 7 -19.90 75.62 -26.83
C ARG A 7 -20.56 74.24 -26.88
N GLU A 8 -20.79 73.70 -28.08
CA GLU A 8 -21.34 72.35 -28.27
C GLU A 8 -20.39 71.27 -27.73
N PHE A 9 -19.08 71.45 -27.90
CA PHE A 9 -18.07 70.56 -27.32
C PHE A 9 -18.04 70.66 -25.79
N SER A 10 -18.22 71.86 -25.22
CA SER A 10 -18.32 72.06 -23.77
C SER A 10 -19.55 71.37 -23.18
N GLU A 11 -20.71 71.44 -23.84
CA GLU A 11 -21.92 70.76 -23.39
C GLU A 11 -21.78 69.24 -23.45
N LYS A 12 -21.24 68.69 -24.56
CA LYS A 12 -20.94 67.25 -24.67
C LYS A 12 -19.93 66.77 -23.64
N LEU A 13 -18.93 67.60 -23.29
CA LEU A 13 -17.99 67.32 -22.23
C LEU A 13 -18.68 67.29 -20.86
N SER A 14 -19.55 68.26 -20.56
CA SER A 14 -20.32 68.30 -19.31
C SER A 14 -21.25 67.10 -19.15
N GLU A 15 -21.97 66.70 -20.21
CA GLU A 15 -22.80 65.48 -20.20
C GLU A 15 -21.96 64.21 -20.01
N ARG A 16 -20.79 64.15 -20.64
CA ARG A 16 -19.88 63.01 -20.49
C ARG A 16 -19.29 62.93 -19.08
N ILE A 17 -18.95 64.07 -18.47
CA ILE A 17 -18.50 64.16 -17.09
C ILE A 17 -19.61 63.67 -16.15
N ALA A 18 -20.84 64.16 -16.29
CA ALA A 18 -21.97 63.72 -15.47
C ALA A 18 -22.26 62.21 -15.62
N SER A 19 -22.18 61.66 -16.83
CA SER A 19 -22.33 60.21 -17.05
C SER A 19 -21.18 59.39 -16.47
N LEU A 20 -19.96 59.94 -16.42
CA LEU A 20 -18.81 59.28 -15.80
C LEU A 20 -18.89 59.33 -14.28
N GLU A 21 -19.40 60.43 -13.72
CA GLU A 21 -19.68 60.57 -12.28
C GLU A 21 -20.71 59.54 -11.80
N ASP A 22 -21.86 59.40 -12.47
CA ASP A 22 -22.88 58.38 -12.13
C ASP A 22 -22.34 56.95 -12.24
N ARG A 23 -21.51 56.66 -13.25
CA ARG A 23 -20.84 55.36 -13.38
C ARG A 23 -19.83 55.12 -12.26
N ASN A 24 -19.06 56.13 -11.88
CA ASN A 24 -18.12 56.04 -10.76
C ASN A 24 -18.85 55.77 -9.45
N ASP A 25 -19.98 56.41 -9.20
CA ASP A 25 -20.78 56.18 -7.99
C ASP A 25 -21.31 54.74 -7.92
N LYS A 26 -21.86 54.22 -9.02
CA LYS A 26 -22.30 52.82 -9.13
C LYS A 26 -21.15 51.82 -8.97
N LEU A 27 -19.99 52.12 -9.56
CA LEU A 27 -18.79 51.30 -9.40
C LEU A 27 -18.28 51.30 -7.95
N LEU A 28 -18.33 52.44 -7.26
CA LEU A 28 -17.98 52.54 -5.84
C LEU A 28 -18.95 51.75 -4.95
N GLU A 29 -20.25 51.79 -5.24
CA GLU A 29 -21.25 51.02 -4.51
C GLU A 29 -21.06 49.51 -4.71
N THR A 30 -20.84 49.06 -5.95
CA THR A 30 -20.54 47.65 -6.24
C THR A 30 -19.22 47.19 -5.64
N ALA A 31 -18.18 48.02 -5.66
CA ALA A 31 -16.91 47.73 -5.00
C ALA A 31 -17.10 47.52 -3.49
N ARG A 32 -17.83 48.41 -2.82
CA ARG A 32 -18.16 48.27 -1.38
C ARG A 32 -18.96 47.01 -1.08
N ARG A 33 -19.93 46.66 -1.94
CA ARG A 33 -20.71 45.43 -1.80
C ARG A 33 -19.82 44.18 -1.92
N VAL A 34 -18.99 44.12 -2.94
CA VAL A 34 -18.06 43.00 -3.18
C VAL A 34 -17.02 42.89 -2.07
N GLU A 35 -16.51 44.02 -1.56
CA GLU A 35 -15.62 44.02 -0.39
C GLU A 35 -16.31 43.47 0.88
N GLY A 36 -17.59 43.81 1.08
CA GLY A 36 -18.40 43.26 2.16
C GLY A 36 -18.61 41.74 2.04
N GLU A 37 -18.98 41.27 0.85
CA GLU A 37 -19.15 39.84 0.54
C GLU A 37 -17.82 39.08 0.73
N LYS A 38 -16.71 39.63 0.22
CA LYS A 38 -15.37 39.06 0.39
C LYS A 38 -15.02 38.92 1.88
N ARG A 39 -15.22 39.97 2.67
CA ARG A 39 -14.93 39.95 4.11
C ARG A 39 -15.78 38.93 4.86
N TYR A 40 -17.04 38.74 4.46
CA TYR A 40 -17.91 37.71 5.00
C TYR A 40 -17.37 36.30 4.70
N VAL A 41 -17.04 36.03 3.42
CA VAL A 41 -16.49 34.73 2.99
C VAL A 41 -15.16 34.44 3.67
N GLU A 42 -14.27 35.42 3.80
CA GLU A 42 -13.00 35.27 4.53
C GLU A 42 -13.22 34.89 6.01
N THR A 43 -14.24 35.47 6.64
CA THR A 43 -14.59 35.16 8.03
C THR A 43 -15.12 33.73 8.17
N GLU A 44 -16.01 33.30 7.28
CA GLU A 44 -16.53 31.93 7.25
C GLU A 44 -15.42 30.92 6.91
N LEU A 45 -14.50 31.25 6.02
CA LEU A 45 -13.34 30.41 5.72
C LEU A 45 -12.49 30.16 6.97
N ILE A 46 -12.19 31.21 7.74
CA ILE A 46 -11.42 31.10 8.98
C ILE A 46 -12.18 30.24 10.01
N ARG A 47 -13.50 30.37 10.10
CA ARG A 47 -14.34 29.57 10.99
C ARG A 47 -14.29 28.09 10.61
N LEU A 48 -14.53 27.76 9.35
CA LEU A 48 -14.50 26.39 8.85
C LEU A 48 -13.09 25.78 8.98
N GLN A 49 -12.04 26.54 8.74
CA GLN A 49 -10.66 26.08 8.94
C GLN A 49 -10.37 25.72 10.41
N LYS A 50 -10.88 26.52 11.37
CA LYS A 50 -10.77 26.21 12.80
C LYS A 50 -11.56 24.95 13.16
N GLU A 51 -12.74 24.77 12.59
CA GLU A 51 -13.59 23.60 12.81
C GLU A 51 -12.94 22.33 12.26
N ILE A 52 -12.39 22.37 11.04
CA ILE A 52 -11.59 21.27 10.47
C ILE A 52 -10.41 20.94 11.38
N LYS A 53 -9.68 21.94 11.88
CA LYS A 53 -8.54 21.72 12.78
C LYS A 53 -8.97 21.01 14.07
N ARG A 54 -10.12 21.41 14.64
CA ARG A 54 -10.69 20.77 15.84
C ARG A 54 -11.10 19.32 15.56
N LEU A 55 -11.84 19.08 14.48
CA LEU A 55 -12.28 17.73 14.10
C LEU A 55 -11.10 16.80 13.82
N LYS A 56 -10.03 17.30 13.17
CA LYS A 56 -8.79 16.53 12.97
C LYS A 56 -8.14 16.13 14.29
N GLN A 57 -8.08 17.04 15.27
CA GLN A 57 -7.53 16.73 16.59
C GLN A 57 -8.37 15.68 17.34
N GLU A 58 -9.70 15.73 17.22
CA GLU A 58 -10.59 14.72 17.77
C GLU A 58 -10.37 13.34 17.10
N LEU A 59 -10.20 13.32 15.77
CA LEU A 59 -9.88 12.10 15.03
C LEU A 59 -8.53 11.50 15.45
N ASP A 60 -7.50 12.33 15.61
CA ASP A 60 -6.17 11.88 16.03
C ASP A 60 -6.20 11.28 17.46
N ARG A 61 -7.03 11.82 18.35
CA ARG A 61 -7.28 11.22 19.67
C ARG A 61 -7.91 9.83 19.56
N LEU A 62 -8.86 9.64 18.65
CA LEU A 62 -9.46 8.31 18.43
C LEU A 62 -8.48 7.31 17.80
N LYS A 63 -7.53 7.78 17.01
CA LYS A 63 -6.45 6.98 16.41
C LYS A 63 -5.29 6.71 17.36
N SER A 64 -5.19 7.46 18.45
CA SER A 64 -4.08 7.31 19.38
C SER A 64 -4.10 5.94 20.07
N PRO A 65 -2.93 5.29 20.23
CA PRO A 65 -2.84 4.02 20.92
C PRO A 65 -3.28 4.17 22.39
N PRO A 66 -3.86 3.13 23.02
CA PRO A 66 -3.89 1.74 22.56
C PRO A 66 -5.11 1.39 21.67
N LEU A 67 -4.84 0.70 20.56
CA LEU A 67 -5.86 0.09 19.69
C LEU A 67 -5.90 -1.43 19.93
N ILE A 68 -7.08 -2.03 19.76
CA ILE A 68 -7.27 -3.47 19.92
C ILE A 68 -7.06 -4.14 18.56
N ILE A 69 -6.28 -5.22 18.53
CA ILE A 69 -6.10 -6.00 17.30
C ILE A 69 -7.24 -7.01 17.17
N GLY A 70 -7.87 -7.05 15.99
CA GLY A 70 -8.87 -8.04 15.60
C GLY A 70 -8.69 -8.53 14.17
N ASN A 71 -9.55 -9.45 13.74
CA ASN A 71 -9.61 -9.93 12.36
C ASN A 71 -11.02 -9.74 11.80
N VAL A 72 -11.12 -9.36 10.54
CA VAL A 72 -12.39 -9.31 9.82
C VAL A 72 -12.89 -10.72 9.56
N ARG A 73 -14.13 -11.01 9.95
CA ARG A 73 -14.75 -12.31 9.75
C ARG A 73 -15.72 -12.32 8.57
N ASP A 74 -16.45 -11.22 8.38
CA ASP A 74 -17.41 -11.08 7.31
C ASP A 74 -17.70 -9.59 7.03
N ILE A 75 -18.22 -9.28 5.84
CA ILE A 75 -18.57 -7.94 5.40
C ILE A 75 -20.04 -7.96 4.97
N LEU A 76 -20.85 -7.16 5.62
CA LEU A 76 -22.29 -7.10 5.38
C LEU A 76 -22.60 -6.20 4.18
N ALA A 77 -23.72 -6.46 3.51
CA ALA A 77 -24.16 -5.73 2.32
C ALA A 77 -24.42 -4.23 2.57
N ASP A 78 -24.70 -3.86 3.83
CA ASP A 78 -24.90 -2.48 4.28
C ASP A 78 -23.58 -1.73 4.58
N GLY A 79 -22.43 -2.38 4.41
CA GLY A 79 -21.10 -1.81 4.65
C GLY A 79 -20.60 -1.96 6.08
N ARG A 80 -21.37 -2.59 6.98
CA ARG A 80 -20.88 -2.97 8.32
C ARG A 80 -19.97 -4.19 8.23
N VAL A 81 -19.07 -4.32 9.20
CA VAL A 81 -18.05 -5.39 9.20
C VAL A 81 -18.20 -6.21 10.48
N VAL A 82 -18.18 -7.52 10.33
CA VAL A 82 -18.10 -8.44 11.46
C VAL A 82 -16.64 -8.63 11.82
N VAL A 83 -16.25 -8.22 13.02
CA VAL A 83 -14.87 -8.32 13.50
C VAL A 83 -14.79 -9.26 14.69
N LYS A 84 -13.76 -10.08 14.71
CA LYS A 84 -13.39 -10.90 15.87
C LYS A 84 -12.27 -10.21 16.62
N SER A 85 -12.54 -9.76 17.83
CA SER A 85 -11.49 -9.25 18.72
C SER A 85 -10.57 -10.40 19.15
N SER A 86 -9.28 -10.12 19.33
CA SER A 86 -8.30 -11.13 19.77
C SER A 86 -8.64 -11.79 21.11
N THR A 87 -9.40 -11.11 21.97
CA THR A 87 -9.76 -11.56 23.33
C THR A 87 -11.26 -11.73 23.55
N GLY A 88 -12.08 -11.65 22.50
CA GLY A 88 -13.53 -11.49 22.66
C GLY A 88 -14.39 -12.24 21.65
N PRO A 89 -15.73 -12.06 21.77
CA PRO A 89 -16.68 -12.57 20.79
C PRO A 89 -16.61 -11.76 19.47
N ASP A 90 -17.44 -12.16 18.51
CA ASP A 90 -17.59 -11.42 17.26
C ASP A 90 -18.53 -10.22 17.45
N PHE A 91 -18.15 -9.08 16.88
CA PHE A 91 -18.91 -7.84 16.95
C PHE A 91 -19.23 -7.34 15.55
N ILE A 92 -20.42 -6.77 15.38
CA ILE A 92 -20.78 -6.02 14.17
C ILE A 92 -20.45 -4.56 14.43
N VAL A 93 -19.51 -4.02 13.66
CA VAL A 93 -18.97 -2.67 13.84
C VAL A 93 -18.99 -1.89 12.54
N ASN A 94 -18.96 -0.57 12.64
CA ASN A 94 -18.75 0.29 11.49
C ASN A 94 -17.26 0.33 11.13
N ALA A 95 -16.97 0.31 9.83
CA ALA A 95 -15.67 0.68 9.31
C ALA A 95 -15.59 2.20 9.17
N ALA A 96 -14.44 2.79 9.49
CA ALA A 96 -14.24 4.23 9.29
C ALA A 96 -14.27 4.57 7.79
N ASP A 97 -14.92 5.68 7.44
CA ASP A 97 -15.18 6.07 6.04
C ASP A 97 -13.91 6.30 5.21
N TYR A 98 -12.78 6.58 5.85
CA TYR A 98 -11.50 6.79 5.17
C TYR A 98 -10.79 5.48 4.78
N ILE A 99 -11.32 4.32 5.15
CA ILE A 99 -10.75 3.03 4.76
C ILE A 99 -11.39 2.59 3.45
N ALA A 100 -10.57 2.40 2.42
CA ALA A 100 -11.04 1.85 1.16
C ALA A 100 -11.62 0.45 1.35
N LYS A 101 -12.84 0.21 0.84
CA LYS A 101 -13.53 -1.08 0.97
C LYS A 101 -12.74 -2.22 0.32
N GLU A 102 -11.90 -1.94 -0.68
CA GLU A 102 -11.03 -2.95 -1.30
C GLU A 102 -10.01 -3.56 -0.32
N ASN A 103 -9.59 -2.81 0.71
CA ASN A 103 -8.61 -3.27 1.69
C ASN A 103 -9.24 -4.08 2.83
N LEU A 104 -10.57 -4.01 2.96
CA LEU A 104 -11.32 -4.82 3.91
C LEU A 104 -11.64 -6.15 3.23
N LEU A 105 -10.74 -7.11 3.42
CA LEU A 105 -10.95 -8.48 2.99
C LEU A 105 -11.28 -9.35 4.20
N VAL A 106 -12.04 -10.42 3.98
CA VAL A 106 -12.28 -11.43 5.02
C VAL A 106 -10.93 -12.03 5.42
N GLY A 107 -10.67 -12.09 6.73
CA GLY A 107 -9.39 -12.50 7.31
C GLY A 107 -8.37 -11.37 7.47
N ALA A 108 -8.66 -10.16 7.00
CA ALA A 108 -7.75 -9.03 7.18
C ALA A 108 -7.60 -8.67 8.67
N ARG A 109 -6.36 -8.40 9.07
CA ARG A 109 -6.04 -7.94 10.42
C ARG A 109 -6.37 -6.46 10.52
N VAL A 110 -7.11 -6.07 11.55
CA VAL A 110 -7.61 -4.70 11.71
C VAL A 110 -7.32 -4.15 13.09
N ALA A 111 -7.13 -2.84 13.16
CA ALA A 111 -7.04 -2.09 14.39
C ALA A 111 -8.44 -1.54 14.75
N LEU A 112 -8.91 -1.91 15.93
CA LEU A 112 -10.20 -1.53 16.47
C LEU A 112 -10.02 -0.47 17.56
N ASN A 113 -10.93 0.49 17.63
CA ASN A 113 -10.96 1.45 18.74
C ASN A 113 -11.31 0.73 20.06
N LYS A 114 -10.67 1.11 21.17
CA LYS A 114 -10.89 0.48 22.48
C LYS A 114 -12.31 0.64 23.03
N GLN A 115 -12.99 1.75 22.72
CA GLN A 115 -14.33 2.05 23.26
C GLN A 115 -15.44 1.59 22.33
N THR A 116 -15.35 1.93 21.03
CA THR A 116 -16.43 1.67 20.07
C THR A 116 -16.25 0.41 19.25
N LEU A 117 -15.06 -0.22 19.31
CA LEU A 117 -14.65 -1.33 18.45
C LEU A 117 -14.73 -1.04 16.95
N ALA A 118 -14.93 0.22 16.55
CA ALA A 118 -14.93 0.63 15.15
C ALA A 118 -13.57 0.35 14.50
N VAL A 119 -13.59 -0.06 13.23
CA VAL A 119 -12.36 -0.34 12.48
C VAL A 119 -11.68 0.99 12.15
N MET A 120 -10.54 1.24 12.80
CA MET A 120 -9.73 2.44 12.63
C MET A 120 -8.70 2.30 11.51
N GLY A 121 -8.31 1.07 11.15
CA GLY A 121 -7.36 0.82 10.07
C GLY A 121 -7.14 -0.67 9.82
N VAL A 122 -6.64 -0.99 8.64
CA VAL A 122 -6.18 -2.35 8.29
C VAL A 122 -4.68 -2.45 8.61
N LEU A 123 -4.31 -3.48 9.34
CA LEU A 123 -2.93 -3.79 9.69
C LEU A 123 -2.33 -4.72 8.64
N PRO A 124 -1.01 -4.65 8.40
CA PRO A 124 -0.34 -5.66 7.60
C PRO A 124 -0.54 -7.05 8.25
N PRO A 125 -0.60 -8.12 7.46
CA PRO A 125 -0.68 -9.47 8.01
C PRO A 125 0.53 -9.73 8.90
N SER A 126 0.31 -10.39 10.03
CA SER A 126 1.41 -10.89 10.86
C SER A 126 1.97 -12.15 10.24
N TYR A 127 3.27 -12.13 9.98
CA TYR A 127 4.06 -13.34 9.82
C TYR A 127 4.53 -13.80 11.20
N ASP A 128 4.62 -15.10 11.39
CA ASP A 128 5.27 -15.69 12.55
C ASP A 128 6.73 -15.21 12.63
N PRO A 129 7.26 -14.94 13.83
CA PRO A 129 8.67 -14.60 14.00
C PRO A 129 9.62 -15.62 13.36
N ILE A 130 9.25 -16.90 13.31
CA ILE A 130 10.03 -17.95 12.63
C ILE A 130 10.14 -17.66 11.14
N VAL A 131 9.02 -17.33 10.48
CA VAL A 131 8.98 -17.00 9.04
C VAL A 131 9.68 -15.67 8.75
N THR A 132 9.56 -14.69 9.65
CA THR A 132 10.23 -13.38 9.51
C THR A 132 11.73 -13.47 9.79
N GLY A 133 12.13 -14.37 10.68
CA GLY A 133 13.51 -14.69 11.04
C GLY A 133 14.19 -15.62 10.04
N ALA A 134 13.46 -16.17 9.08
CA ALA A 134 14.04 -16.83 7.92
C ALA A 134 15.05 -15.87 7.26
N GLU A 135 16.23 -16.38 6.91
CA GLU A 135 17.26 -15.57 6.25
C GLU A 135 16.78 -15.20 4.86
N ILE A 136 16.26 -13.97 4.73
CA ILE A 136 15.92 -13.39 3.44
C ILE A 136 17.15 -12.65 2.93
N ILE A 137 17.85 -13.29 2.01
CA ILE A 137 18.98 -12.71 1.31
C ILE A 137 18.45 -12.17 -0.01
N GLU A 138 18.33 -10.85 -0.13
CA GLU A 138 17.79 -10.24 -1.35
C GLU A 138 18.63 -10.57 -2.59
N LYS A 139 19.97 -10.65 -2.42
CA LYS A 139 20.92 -11.09 -3.44
C LYS A 139 22.11 -11.76 -2.77
N PRO A 140 22.29 -13.07 -2.92
CA PRO A 140 23.54 -13.73 -2.51
C PRO A 140 24.69 -13.25 -3.39
N ASP A 141 25.91 -13.18 -2.87
CA ASP A 141 27.09 -12.74 -3.64
C ASP A 141 27.79 -13.88 -4.41
N VAL A 142 27.31 -15.12 -4.25
CA VAL A 142 27.94 -16.33 -4.80
C VAL A 142 27.68 -16.43 -6.31
N THR A 143 28.73 -16.66 -7.08
CA THR A 143 28.64 -16.87 -8.54
C THR A 143 28.87 -18.33 -8.95
N TYR A 144 28.46 -18.69 -10.17
CA TYR A 144 28.75 -20.03 -10.71
C TYR A 144 30.25 -20.29 -10.92
N GLU A 145 31.05 -19.24 -11.08
CA GLU A 145 32.50 -19.33 -11.28
C GLU A 145 33.21 -19.85 -10.02
N GLU A 146 32.60 -19.67 -8.85
CA GLU A 146 33.11 -20.19 -7.57
C GLU A 146 32.82 -21.70 -7.38
N ILE A 147 32.02 -22.31 -8.26
CA ILE A 147 31.58 -23.71 -8.15
C ILE A 147 32.28 -24.55 -9.21
N GLY A 148 33.29 -25.33 -8.80
CA GLY A 148 34.05 -26.20 -9.69
C GLY A 148 33.47 -27.60 -9.84
N GLY A 149 33.53 -28.16 -11.06
CA GLY A 149 33.34 -29.59 -11.32
C GLY A 149 31.89 -30.11 -11.33
N LEU A 150 30.90 -29.20 -11.32
CA LEU A 150 29.46 -29.52 -11.29
C LEU A 150 28.72 -29.00 -12.53
N ASP A 151 29.39 -28.94 -13.68
CA ASP A 151 28.87 -28.30 -14.89
C ASP A 151 27.53 -28.88 -15.36
N GLN A 152 27.38 -30.20 -15.27
CA GLN A 152 26.14 -30.88 -15.64
C GLN A 152 24.99 -30.50 -14.69
N GLN A 153 25.21 -30.53 -13.38
CA GLN A 153 24.20 -30.18 -12.39
C GLN A 153 23.83 -28.70 -12.46
N ILE A 154 24.81 -27.84 -12.73
CA ILE A 154 24.60 -26.42 -12.99
C ILE A 154 23.70 -26.23 -14.22
N MET A 155 23.94 -26.98 -15.30
CA MET A 155 23.14 -26.90 -16.52
C MET A 155 21.68 -27.33 -16.27
N GLU A 156 21.47 -28.48 -15.63
CA GLU A 156 20.13 -28.98 -15.28
C GLU A 156 19.37 -27.99 -14.38
N LEU A 157 20.06 -27.39 -13.41
CA LEU A 157 19.45 -26.41 -12.50
C LEU A 157 19.10 -25.09 -13.19
N LYS A 158 19.91 -24.67 -14.18
CA LYS A 158 19.63 -23.49 -15.01
C LYS A 158 18.37 -23.69 -15.85
N GLU A 159 18.23 -24.84 -16.49
CA GLU A 159 17.04 -25.18 -17.30
C GLU A 159 15.78 -25.33 -16.44
N ALA A 160 15.93 -25.81 -15.20
CA ALA A 160 14.81 -26.01 -14.29
C ALA A 160 14.35 -24.72 -13.58
N VAL A 161 15.26 -23.79 -13.27
CA VAL A 161 14.92 -22.61 -12.45
C VAL A 161 15.12 -21.30 -13.20
N GLU A 162 16.26 -21.10 -13.86
CA GLU A 162 16.59 -19.82 -14.50
C GLU A 162 15.77 -19.58 -15.77
N ASP A 163 15.70 -20.56 -16.66
CA ASP A 163 15.02 -20.40 -17.94
C ASP A 163 13.50 -20.14 -17.79
N PRO A 164 12.76 -20.80 -16.89
CA PRO A 164 11.37 -20.46 -16.62
C PRO A 164 11.18 -19.03 -16.09
N LEU A 165 12.12 -18.53 -15.28
CA LEU A 165 12.05 -17.20 -14.70
C LEU A 165 12.42 -16.10 -15.72
N LEU A 166 13.44 -16.34 -16.55
CA LEU A 166 13.96 -15.36 -17.50
C LEU A 166 13.22 -15.36 -18.84
N LYS A 167 12.70 -16.52 -19.29
CA LYS A 167 12.10 -16.71 -20.62
C LYS A 167 10.75 -17.45 -20.56
N PRO A 168 9.75 -16.95 -19.81
CA PRO A 168 8.45 -17.62 -19.68
C PRO A 168 7.71 -17.79 -21.02
N ASP A 169 7.97 -16.92 -22.01
CA ASP A 169 7.30 -16.97 -23.32
C ASP A 169 7.67 -18.19 -24.15
N LEU A 170 8.89 -18.74 -23.98
CA LEU A 170 9.30 -19.95 -24.69
C LEU A 170 8.49 -21.17 -24.21
N TYR A 171 8.29 -21.30 -22.90
CA TYR A 171 7.48 -22.36 -22.32
C TYR A 171 6.02 -22.29 -22.77
N ARG A 172 5.44 -21.07 -22.85
CA ARG A 172 4.08 -20.87 -23.36
C ARG A 172 3.94 -21.24 -24.85
N LYS A 173 4.94 -20.92 -25.68
CA LYS A 173 4.93 -21.22 -27.13
C LYS A 173 5.04 -22.72 -27.40
N VAL A 174 5.88 -23.41 -26.64
CA VAL A 174 6.06 -24.87 -26.75
C VAL A 174 4.90 -25.63 -26.09
N GLY A 175 4.17 -24.99 -25.18
CA GLY A 175 3.01 -25.58 -24.49
C GLY A 175 3.40 -26.52 -23.35
N ILE A 176 4.61 -26.37 -22.80
CA ILE A 176 5.10 -27.17 -21.67
C ILE A 176 4.97 -26.38 -20.36
N GLU A 177 4.53 -27.05 -19.30
CA GLU A 177 4.53 -26.45 -17.97
C GLU A 177 5.95 -26.40 -17.40
N PRO A 178 6.41 -25.25 -16.87
CA PRO A 178 7.71 -25.17 -16.22
C PRO A 178 7.73 -26.02 -14.94
N PRO A 179 8.87 -26.63 -14.59
CA PRO A 179 9.00 -27.36 -13.35
C PRO A 179 8.78 -26.44 -12.14
N LYS A 180 8.05 -26.93 -11.13
CA LYS A 180 7.61 -26.12 -9.97
C LYS A 180 8.61 -26.14 -8.81
N GLY A 181 9.60 -27.03 -8.85
CA GLY A 181 10.60 -27.19 -7.80
C GLY A 181 11.69 -28.17 -8.22
N VAL A 182 12.81 -28.11 -7.51
CA VAL A 182 13.98 -28.96 -7.74
C VAL A 182 14.38 -29.59 -6.41
N LEU A 183 14.78 -30.86 -6.44
CA LEU A 183 15.29 -31.57 -5.28
C LEU A 183 16.78 -31.87 -5.49
N LEU A 184 17.62 -31.33 -4.61
CA LEU A 184 19.07 -31.58 -4.64
C LEU A 184 19.41 -32.64 -3.59
N VAL A 185 19.87 -33.82 -4.03
CA VAL A 185 20.22 -34.96 -3.16
C VAL A 185 21.71 -35.28 -3.24
N GLY A 186 22.28 -35.81 -2.16
CA GLY A 186 23.64 -36.37 -2.14
C GLY A 186 24.39 -36.09 -0.84
N PRO A 187 25.65 -36.54 -0.72
CA PRO A 187 26.43 -36.42 0.50
C PRO A 187 26.62 -34.98 0.99
N PRO A 188 26.83 -34.76 2.31
CA PRO A 188 27.19 -33.46 2.84
C PRO A 188 28.52 -32.98 2.22
N GLY A 189 28.66 -31.67 2.05
CA GLY A 189 29.87 -31.06 1.47
C GLY A 189 29.91 -31.02 -0.08
N THR A 190 28.86 -31.48 -0.76
CA THR A 190 28.77 -31.43 -2.25
C THR A 190 28.30 -30.07 -2.81
N GLY A 191 28.23 -29.02 -1.99
CA GLY A 191 27.94 -27.66 -2.45
C GLY A 191 26.46 -27.36 -2.80
N LYS A 192 25.49 -28.16 -2.32
CA LYS A 192 24.05 -27.96 -2.60
C LYS A 192 23.56 -26.55 -2.26
N THR A 193 23.89 -26.07 -1.05
CA THR A 193 23.52 -24.73 -0.58
C THR A 193 24.24 -23.63 -1.38
N LEU A 194 25.47 -23.89 -1.85
CA LEU A 194 26.21 -22.95 -2.70
C LEU A 194 25.60 -22.84 -4.10
N LEU A 195 25.23 -23.98 -4.70
CA LEU A 195 24.51 -24.02 -5.99
C LEU A 195 23.19 -23.23 -5.91
N ALA A 196 22.40 -23.44 -4.86
CA ALA A 196 21.15 -22.71 -4.67
C ALA A 196 21.35 -21.19 -4.53
N LYS A 197 22.40 -20.76 -3.81
CA LYS A 197 22.77 -19.34 -3.69
C LYS A 197 23.21 -18.74 -5.03
N ALA A 198 23.98 -19.48 -5.84
CA ALA A 198 24.44 -19.03 -7.15
C ALA A 198 23.29 -18.82 -8.15
N VAL A 199 22.29 -19.72 -8.15
CA VAL A 199 21.06 -19.57 -8.96
C VAL A 199 20.29 -18.31 -8.57
N ALA A 200 20.15 -18.06 -7.27
CA ALA A 200 19.44 -16.88 -6.77
C ALA A 200 20.16 -15.58 -7.14
N HIS A 201 21.49 -15.56 -7.06
CA HIS A 201 22.29 -14.42 -7.51
C HIS A 201 22.07 -14.11 -9.00
N ARG A 202 22.13 -15.13 -9.87
CA ARG A 202 21.98 -14.94 -11.32
C ARG A 202 20.57 -14.53 -11.74
N THR A 203 19.55 -15.08 -11.09
CA THR A 203 18.14 -14.72 -11.33
C THR A 203 17.74 -13.40 -10.70
N LYS A 204 18.58 -12.81 -9.84
CA LYS A 204 18.28 -11.63 -9.00
C LYS A 204 16.98 -11.82 -8.20
N ALA A 205 16.67 -13.06 -7.85
CA ALA A 205 15.48 -13.41 -7.09
C ALA A 205 15.77 -13.36 -5.59
N SER A 206 14.76 -13.00 -4.80
CA SER A 206 14.88 -13.02 -3.34
C SER A 206 15.11 -14.46 -2.88
N PHE A 207 16.21 -14.73 -2.16
CA PHE A 207 16.51 -16.04 -1.61
C PHE A 207 15.95 -16.14 -0.19
N ILE A 208 15.02 -17.05 0.03
CA ILE A 208 14.40 -17.30 1.33
C ILE A 208 14.89 -18.66 1.81
N ARG A 209 15.81 -18.67 2.78
CA ARG A 209 16.29 -19.91 3.42
C ARG A 209 15.40 -20.25 4.60
N PHE A 210 14.89 -21.48 4.63
CA PHE A 210 14.09 -22.02 5.72
C PHE A 210 14.66 -23.36 6.16
N VAL A 211 14.73 -23.63 7.47
CA VAL A 211 15.22 -24.91 7.99
C VAL A 211 14.03 -25.85 8.19
N GLY A 212 14.09 -27.05 7.63
CA GLY A 212 12.98 -28.02 7.64
C GLY A 212 12.55 -28.43 9.05
N SER A 213 13.52 -28.54 9.97
CA SER A 213 13.25 -28.80 11.39
C SER A 213 12.33 -27.75 12.05
N GLU A 214 12.28 -26.50 11.56
CA GLU A 214 11.39 -25.47 12.08
C GLU A 214 9.91 -25.70 11.74
N LEU A 215 9.61 -26.57 10.77
CA LEU A 215 8.23 -26.94 10.45
C LEU A 215 7.60 -27.87 11.50
N VAL A 216 8.43 -28.55 12.30
CA VAL A 216 7.97 -29.50 13.32
C VAL A 216 7.72 -28.75 14.62
N GLN A 217 6.45 -28.48 14.91
CA GLN A 217 6.01 -27.73 16.08
C GLN A 217 5.28 -28.61 17.10
N LYS A 218 5.35 -28.22 18.38
CA LYS A 218 4.69 -28.93 19.49
C LYS A 218 3.17 -28.91 19.37
N TYR A 219 2.61 -27.83 18.81
CA TYR A 219 1.17 -27.65 18.71
C TYR A 219 0.63 -28.07 17.34
N ILE A 220 -0.51 -28.75 17.37
CA ILE A 220 -1.18 -29.26 16.17
C ILE A 220 -1.59 -28.09 15.28
N GLY A 221 -1.21 -28.14 14.01
CA GLY A 221 -1.61 -27.15 12.99
C GLY A 221 -0.69 -25.92 12.87
N GLU A 222 0.27 -25.73 13.78
CA GLU A 222 1.24 -24.64 13.68
C GLU A 222 2.18 -24.80 12.48
N GLY A 223 2.70 -26.00 12.24
CA GLY A 223 3.53 -26.26 11.05
C GLY A 223 2.81 -25.93 9.74
N ALA A 224 1.53 -26.30 9.63
CA ALA A 224 0.72 -25.97 8.45
C ALA A 224 0.50 -24.45 8.29
N ARG A 225 0.37 -23.72 9.40
CA ARG A 225 0.30 -22.25 9.40
C ARG A 225 1.61 -21.63 8.92
N LEU A 226 2.76 -22.09 9.44
CA LEU A 226 4.09 -21.64 9.04
C LEU A 226 4.34 -21.82 7.54
N VAL A 227 3.99 -22.99 6.99
CA VAL A 227 4.14 -23.24 5.54
C VAL A 227 3.33 -22.24 4.72
N ARG A 228 2.07 -21.97 5.09
CA ARG A 228 1.24 -20.99 4.38
C ARG A 228 1.85 -19.59 4.42
N GLU A 229 2.26 -19.16 5.61
CA GLU A 229 2.87 -17.86 5.82
C GLU A 229 4.19 -17.69 5.05
N LEU A 230 5.03 -18.75 4.99
CA LEU A 230 6.26 -18.79 4.19
C LEU A 230 6.00 -18.58 2.69
N PHE A 231 5.03 -19.30 2.13
CA PHE A 231 4.68 -19.14 0.72
C PHE A 231 3.98 -17.81 0.42
N GLU A 232 3.20 -17.26 1.35
CA GLU A 232 2.66 -15.91 1.22
C GLU A 232 3.75 -14.85 1.20
N LEU A 233 4.76 -14.98 2.06
CA LEU A 233 5.92 -14.09 2.08
C LEU A 233 6.70 -14.18 0.76
N ALA A 234 6.93 -15.41 0.26
CA ALA A 234 7.58 -15.65 -1.03
C ALA A 234 6.82 -14.99 -2.18
N ARG A 235 5.49 -15.13 -2.24
CA ARG A 235 4.66 -14.47 -3.26
C ARG A 235 4.77 -12.95 -3.22
N LYS A 236 4.83 -12.34 -2.03
CA LYS A 236 5.02 -10.88 -1.90
C LYS A 236 6.41 -10.41 -2.33
N LYS A 237 7.43 -11.24 -2.15
CA LYS A 237 8.81 -10.98 -2.58
C LYS A 237 9.11 -11.53 -3.98
N SER A 238 8.09 -11.80 -4.79
CA SER A 238 8.27 -12.30 -6.16
C SER A 238 9.07 -11.31 -7.01
N PRO A 239 10.08 -11.76 -7.79
CA PRO A 239 10.55 -13.14 -7.95
C PRO A 239 11.35 -13.64 -6.74
N SER A 240 11.06 -14.85 -6.26
CA SER A 240 11.67 -15.44 -5.06
C SER A 240 11.97 -16.93 -5.23
N ILE A 241 13.05 -17.40 -4.64
CA ILE A 241 13.41 -18.81 -4.51
C ILE A 241 13.34 -19.20 -3.03
N VAL A 242 12.49 -20.18 -2.72
CA VAL A 242 12.39 -20.76 -1.37
C VAL A 242 13.31 -21.97 -1.32
N PHE A 243 14.33 -21.91 -0.47
CA PHE A 243 15.26 -23.01 -0.23
C PHE A 243 14.97 -23.60 1.15
N ILE A 244 14.56 -24.87 1.16
CA ILE A 244 14.32 -25.63 2.39
C ILE A 244 15.55 -26.50 2.61
N ASP A 245 16.30 -26.19 3.65
CA ASP A 245 17.43 -27.01 4.12
C ASP A 245 16.95 -28.02 5.17
N GLU A 246 17.74 -29.06 5.44
CA GLU A 246 17.38 -30.11 6.41
C GLU A 246 17.41 -29.61 7.87
#